data_AF-A0AAV1TJ91-F1
#
_entry.id   AF-A0AAV1TJ91-F1
#
_cell.length_a   1.000
_cell.length_b   1.000
_cell.length_c   1.000
_cell.angle_alpha   90.00
_cell.angle_beta   90.00
_cell.angle_gamma   90.00
#
_symmetry.space_group_name_H-M   'P 1'
#
loop_
_entity.id
_entity.type
_entity.pdbx_description
1 polymer ?
#
loop_
_entity_poly.entity_id
_entity_poly.type
_entity_poly.pdbx_seq_one_letter_code
_entity_poly.pdbx_strand_id
1 'polypeptide(L)'
;MIIRQLRHHRPPKSPGLRMLHRSARCSAECLGVLSWTHRYRDFNKMAHQAANIALDPSRSVQTSADDDRPILADLARFLVSDVGHWTSTHQ
;
A
#
# COMPACT_ATOMS: atom_id res chain seq x y z
N MET A 1 18.17 -1.02 -5.42
CA MET A 1 16.92 -0.29 -5.71
C MET A 1 15.74 -1.24 -5.64
N ILE A 2 14.72 -0.90 -4.85
CA ILE A 2 13.53 -1.75 -4.58
C ILE A 2 12.77 -2.11 -5.86
N ILE A 3 12.69 -1.19 -6.82
CA ILE A 3 12.04 -1.42 -8.12
C ILE A 3 12.66 -2.62 -8.88
N ARG A 4 13.98 -2.78 -8.82
CA ARG A 4 14.66 -3.93 -9.45
C ARG A 4 14.40 -5.23 -8.71
N GLN A 5 14.25 -5.18 -7.39
CA GLN A 5 13.88 -6.35 -6.60
C GLN A 5 12.44 -6.78 -6.89
N LEU A 6 11.52 -5.81 -7.02
CA LEU A 6 10.13 -6.04 -7.40
C LEU A 6 10.03 -6.70 -8.77
N ARG A 7 10.70 -6.13 -9.79
CA ARG A 7 10.69 -6.67 -11.17
C ARG A 7 11.22 -8.09 -11.29
N HIS A 8 12.15 -8.49 -10.43
CA HIS A 8 12.77 -9.82 -10.47
C HIS A 8 12.33 -10.73 -9.33
N HIS A 9 11.33 -10.33 -8.54
CA HIS A 9 10.85 -11.05 -7.36
C HIS A 9 11.99 -11.50 -6.42
N ARG A 10 13.04 -10.68 -6.30
CA ARG A 10 14.22 -11.02 -5.52
C ARG A 10 14.01 -10.63 -4.05
N PRO A 11 14.24 -11.56 -3.11
CA PRO A 11 14.13 -11.25 -1.70
C PRO A 11 15.16 -10.18 -1.27
N PRO A 12 14.88 -9.43 -0.21
CA PRO A 12 15.83 -8.50 0.39
C PRO A 12 17.10 -9.21 0.86
N LYS A 13 18.24 -8.49 0.87
CA LYS A 13 19.50 -9.03 1.39
C LYS A 13 19.51 -9.11 2.92
N SER A 14 18.89 -8.14 3.59
CA SER A 14 18.89 -8.08 5.05
C SER A 14 18.04 -9.20 5.67
N PRO A 15 18.50 -9.87 6.75
CA PRO A 15 17.75 -10.94 7.41
C PRO A 15 16.35 -10.53 7.88
N GLY A 16 16.21 -9.37 8.53
CA GLY A 16 14.91 -8.90 9.04
C GLY A 16 13.87 -8.69 7.94
N LEU A 17 14.27 -8.12 6.80
CA LEU A 17 13.36 -7.91 5.67
C LEU A 17 13.06 -9.20 4.91
N ARG A 18 13.90 -10.24 4.99
CA ARG A 18 13.61 -11.56 4.38
C ARG A 18 12.42 -12.25 5.04
N MET A 19 12.24 -12.09 6.34
CA MET A 19 11.06 -12.62 7.03
C MET A 19 9.79 -11.90 6.58
N LEU A 20 9.80 -10.56 6.63
CA LEU A 20 8.66 -9.75 6.18
C LEU A 20 8.29 -9.99 4.72
N HIS A 21 9.29 -10.09 3.83
CA HIS A 21 9.08 -10.40 2.42
C HIS A 21 8.40 -11.76 2.21
N ARG A 22 8.77 -12.79 3.00
CA ARG A 22 8.13 -14.11 2.91
C ARG A 22 6.67 -14.05 3.37
N SER A 23 6.40 -13.45 4.52
CA SER A 23 5.02 -13.30 5.00
C SER A 23 4.14 -12.52 4.02
N ALA A 24 4.63 -11.38 3.52
CA ALA A 24 3.91 -10.58 2.54
C ALA A 24 3.64 -11.36 1.23
N ARG A 25 4.61 -12.16 0.78
CA ARG A 25 4.44 -13.00 -0.42
C ARG A 25 3.39 -14.09 -0.21
N CYS A 26 3.42 -14.80 0.91
CA CYS A 26 2.41 -15.81 1.22
C CYS A 26 1.00 -15.18 1.29
N SER A 27 0.85 -14.02 1.92
CA SER A 27 -0.42 -13.29 1.93
C SER A 27 -0.88 -12.89 0.52
N ALA A 28 0.03 -12.43 -0.32
CA ALA A 28 -0.27 -12.07 -1.71
C ALA A 28 -0.72 -13.26 -2.56
N GLU A 29 -0.08 -14.42 -2.37
CA GLU A 29 -0.46 -15.68 -3.01
C GLU A 29 -1.87 -16.12 -2.54
N CYS A 30 -2.17 -16.03 -1.24
CA CYS A 30 -3.51 -16.32 -0.71
C CYS A 30 -4.59 -15.37 -1.25
N LEU A 31 -4.27 -14.10 -1.48
CA LEU A 31 -5.20 -13.09 -2.01
C LEU A 31 -5.31 -13.12 -3.55
N GLY A 32 -4.54 -13.96 -4.24
CA GLY A 32 -4.55 -14.05 -5.70
C GLY A 32 -3.99 -12.80 -6.40
N VAL A 33 -3.02 -12.10 -5.79
CA VAL A 33 -2.41 -10.91 -6.39
C VAL A 33 -1.63 -11.30 -7.65
N LEU A 34 -2.07 -10.80 -8.81
CA LEU A 34 -1.50 -11.18 -10.11
C LEU A 34 -0.20 -10.46 -10.45
N SER A 35 -0.07 -9.19 -10.06
CA SER A 35 1.08 -8.37 -10.43
C SER A 35 1.35 -7.26 -9.42
N TRP A 36 2.58 -6.75 -9.42
CA TRP A 36 2.99 -5.62 -8.59
C TRP A 36 3.58 -4.52 -9.46
N THR A 37 2.99 -3.33 -9.38
CA THR A 37 3.45 -2.16 -10.14
C THR A 37 3.90 -1.07 -9.18
N HIS A 38 5.13 -0.61 -9.35
CA HIS A 38 5.62 0.55 -8.59
C HIS A 38 4.93 1.82 -9.07
N ARG A 39 4.35 2.59 -8.13
CA ARG A 39 3.77 3.92 -8.39
C ARG A 39 4.59 5.00 -7.70
N TYR A 40 4.77 6.14 -8.37
CA TYR A 40 5.38 7.31 -7.74
C TYR A 40 4.50 7.79 -6.59
N ARG A 41 5.12 8.42 -5.59
CA ARG A 41 4.45 8.87 -4.37
C ARG A 41 3.26 9.79 -4.64
N ASP A 42 3.36 10.64 -5.66
CA ASP A 42 2.29 11.56 -6.05
C ASP A 42 1.04 10.87 -6.58
N PHE A 43 1.16 9.59 -6.97
CA PHE A 43 0.08 8.74 -7.47
C PHE A 43 -0.21 7.56 -6.51
N ASN A 44 0.14 7.71 -5.24
CA ASN A 44 -0.17 6.75 -4.18
C ASN A 44 -0.46 7.49 -2.86
N LYS A 45 -1.18 8.61 -2.97
CA LYS A 45 -1.43 9.54 -1.87
C LYS A 45 -2.34 8.94 -0.81
N MET A 46 -3.29 8.08 -1.20
CA MET A 46 -4.17 7.37 -0.27
C MET A 46 -3.35 6.51 0.70
N ALA A 47 -2.48 5.63 0.18
CA ALA A 47 -1.65 4.78 1.03
C ALA A 47 -0.67 5.61 1.88
N HIS A 48 -0.16 6.72 1.34
CA HIS A 48 0.69 7.63 2.09
C HIS A 48 -0.04 8.27 3.27
N GLN A 49 -1.27 8.78 3.05
CA GLN A 49 -2.07 9.37 4.11
C GLN A 49 -2.51 8.33 5.13
N ALA A 50 -2.90 7.13 4.71
CA ALA A 50 -3.26 6.05 5.63
C ALA A 50 -2.09 5.69 6.55
N ALA A 51 -0.87 5.64 6.02
CA ALA A 51 0.33 5.42 6.82
C ALA A 51 0.58 6.57 7.81
N ASN A 52 0.43 7.84 7.38
CA ASN A 52 0.56 8.97 8.28
C ASN A 52 -0.49 8.91 9.41
N ILE A 53 -1.75 8.62 9.10
CA ILE A 53 -2.83 8.49 10.09
C ILE A 53 -2.55 7.37 11.11
N ALA A 54 -1.93 6.27 10.67
CA ALA A 54 -1.57 5.19 11.58
C ALA A 54 -0.36 5.52 12.47
N LEU A 55 0.54 6.40 12.01
CA LEU A 55 1.79 6.76 12.68
C LEU A 55 1.70 8.03 13.53
N ASP A 56 0.79 8.94 13.18
CA ASP A 56 0.61 10.25 13.82
C ASP A 56 0.09 10.15 15.28
N PRO A 57 -0.98 9.39 15.58
CA PRO A 57 -1.29 9.08 16.96
C PRO A 57 -0.22 8.11 17.49
N SER A 58 0.30 8.38 18.68
CA SER A 58 1.10 7.40 19.45
C SER A 58 0.27 6.20 19.93
N ARG A 59 -0.87 5.92 19.27
CA ARG A 59 -1.88 4.92 19.60
C ARG A 59 -2.42 4.27 18.33
N SER A 60 -2.46 2.95 18.33
CA SER A 60 -3.13 2.17 17.29
C SER A 60 -4.64 2.28 17.45
N VAL A 61 -5.36 2.64 16.38
CA VAL A 61 -6.82 2.72 16.34
C VAL A 61 -7.34 1.84 15.21
N GLN A 62 -8.19 0.88 15.53
CA GLN A 62 -8.94 0.09 14.55
C GLN A 62 -10.32 0.71 14.37
N THR A 63 -10.83 0.68 13.14
CA THR A 63 -12.08 1.35 12.77
C THR A 63 -12.91 0.52 11.80
N SER A 64 -14.23 0.69 11.84
CA SER A 64 -15.17 0.11 10.89
C SER A 64 -15.27 0.93 9.60
N ALA A 65 -15.78 0.33 8.53
CA ALA A 65 -16.02 1.03 7.27
C ALA A 65 -17.04 2.18 7.42
N ASP A 66 -17.98 2.08 8.36
CA ASP A 66 -19.01 3.09 8.67
C ASP A 66 -18.55 4.14 9.70
N ASP A 67 -17.24 4.36 9.84
CA ASP A 67 -16.74 5.36 10.78
C ASP A 67 -16.79 6.76 10.17
N ASP A 68 -17.51 7.66 10.84
CA ASP A 68 -17.80 9.04 10.39
C ASP A 68 -16.62 10.01 10.58
N ARG A 69 -15.43 9.54 10.96
CA ARG A 69 -14.30 10.45 11.14
C ARG A 69 -13.96 11.14 9.83
N PRO A 70 -13.85 12.49 9.82
CA PRO A 70 -13.60 13.27 8.60
C PRO A 70 -12.30 12.88 7.90
N ILE A 71 -11.35 12.33 8.66
CA ILE A 71 -10.08 11.82 8.16
C ILE A 71 -10.25 10.65 7.15
N LEU A 72 -11.31 9.85 7.30
CA LEU A 72 -11.63 8.75 6.39
C LEU A 72 -12.28 9.26 5.10
N ALA A 73 -13.07 10.33 5.16
CA ALA A 73 -13.63 10.99 3.97
C ALA A 73 -12.52 11.58 3.07
N ASP A 74 -11.47 12.14 3.67
CA ASP A 74 -10.31 12.63 2.92
C ASP A 74 -9.50 11.49 2.28
N LEU A 75 -9.35 10.35 2.96
CA LEU A 75 -8.76 9.14 2.37
C LEU A 75 -9.55 8.65 1.16
N ALA A 76 -10.89 8.64 1.23
CA ALA A 76 -11.75 8.24 0.13
C ALA A 76 -11.53 9.11 -1.12
N ARG A 77 -11.29 10.42 -0.94
CA ARG A 77 -10.97 11.32 -2.06
C ARG A 77 -9.64 10.97 -2.73
N PHE A 78 -8.60 10.69 -1.95
CA PHE A 78 -7.32 10.25 -2.49
C PHE A 78 -7.43 8.89 -3.19
N LEU A 79 -8.25 7.98 -2.66
CA LEU A 79 -8.50 6.67 -3.25
C LEU A 79 -9.04 6.78 -4.67
N VAL A 80 -10.09 7.60 -4.86
CA VAL A 80 -10.71 7.79 -6.19
C VAL A 80 -9.70 8.35 -7.19
N SER A 81 -8.91 9.35 -6.78
CA SER A 81 -7.87 9.94 -7.63
C SER A 81 -6.76 8.94 -7.99
N ASP A 82 -6.26 8.19 -7.01
CA ASP A 82 -5.17 7.23 -7.22
C ASP A 82 -5.62 6.08 -8.13
N VAL A 83 -6.80 5.49 -7.87
CA VAL A 83 -7.36 4.40 -8.68
C VAL A 83 -7.60 4.86 -10.12
N GLY A 84 -8.18 6.04 -10.32
CA GLY A 84 -8.38 6.60 -11.66
C GLY A 84 -7.07 6.78 -12.44
N HIS A 85 -6.01 7.22 -11.76
CA HIS A 85 -4.69 7.30 -12.38
C HIS A 85 -4.11 5.90 -12.67
N TRP A 86 -4.32 4.93 -11.77
CA TRP A 86 -3.80 3.57 -11.93
C TRP A 86 -4.43 2.85 -13.13
N THR A 87 -5.74 2.96 -13.32
CA THR A 87 -6.45 2.34 -14.45
C THR A 87 -6.09 3.02 -15.77
N SER A 88 -5.93 4.35 -15.78
CA SER A 88 -5.57 5.12 -16.98
C SER A 88 -4.15 4.82 -17.48
N THR A 89 -3.25 4.31 -16.64
CA THR A 89 -1.90 3.88 -17.03
C THR A 89 -1.80 2.40 -17.45
N HIS A 90 -2.92 1.65 -17.44
CA HIS A 90 -2.97 0.24 -17.87
C HIS A 90 -3.81 0.03 -19.16
N GLN A 91 -4.08 1.09 -19.93
CA GLN A 91 -4.52 0.99 -21.33
C GLN A 91 -3.34 1.17 -22.29
#